data_AF-A0A9C8KBR4-F1
#
_entry.id   AF-A0A9C8KBR4-F1
#
_cell.length_a   1.000
_cell.length_b   1.000
_cell.length_c   1.000
_cell.angle_alpha   90.00
_cell.angle_beta   90.00
_cell.angle_gamma   90.00
#
_symmetry.space_group_name_H-M   'P 1'
#
loop_
_entity.id
_entity.type
_entity.pdbx_description
1 polymer ?
#
loop_
_entity_poly.entity_id
_entity_poly.type
_entity_poly.pdbx_seq_one_letter_code
_entity_poly.pdbx_strand_id
1 'polypeptide(L)' 'MEDKMMFIDPHVHMTSRTTDDYEAMAAAGIVALIEPSFWLGQPRTQVGSFQDYYSSLVGWEPFRASQFGINHYCTI' A
#
# COMPACT_ATOMS: atom_id res chain seq x y z
N MET A 1 3.83 3.61 29.16
CA MET A 1 3.86 3.70 27.70
C MET A 1 2.56 4.38 27.32
N GLU A 2 2.63 5.51 26.64
CA GLU A 2 1.43 6.23 26.22
C GLU A 2 0.68 5.35 25.21
N ASP A 3 -0.62 5.14 25.42
CA ASP A 3 -1.45 4.34 24.51
C ASP A 3 -1.50 5.04 23.16
N LYS A 4 -0.66 4.60 22.22
CA LYS A 4 -0.65 5.12 20.85
C LYS A 4 -1.92 4.64 20.16
N MET A 5 -2.79 5.57 19.74
CA MET A 5 -3.97 5.21 18.96
C MET A 5 -3.55 4.47 17.68
N MET A 6 -4.23 3.37 17.40
CA MET A 6 -3.99 2.54 16.22
C MET A 6 -5.11 2.76 15.21
N PHE A 7 -4.74 3.05 13.98
CA PHE A 7 -5.66 3.31 12.89
C PHE A 7 -5.45 2.33 11.73
N ILE A 8 -6.53 2.06 11.03
CA ILE A 8 -6.51 1.39 9.74
C ILE A 8 -6.89 2.44 8.70
N ASP A 9 -6.07 2.60 7.68
CA ASP A 9 -6.46 3.38 6.50
C ASP A 9 -7.33 2.49 5.59
N PRO A 10 -8.64 2.75 5.46
CA PRO A 10 -9.54 1.87 4.73
C PRO A 10 -9.40 1.99 3.21
N HIS A 11 -8.71 3.01 2.68
CA HIS A 11 -8.56 3.21 1.25
C HIS A 11 -7.35 4.09 0.93
N VAL A 12 -6.31 3.49 0.36
CA VAL A 12 -5.13 4.21 -0.15
C VAL A 12 -4.53 3.51 -1.38
N HIS A 13 -3.84 4.25 -2.25
CA HIS A 13 -3.16 3.69 -3.42
C HIS A 13 -1.65 3.88 -3.28
N MET A 14 -0.96 2.93 -2.64
CA MET A 14 0.47 3.05 -2.34
C MET A 14 1.36 2.94 -3.58
N THR A 15 0.86 2.32 -4.65
CA THR A 15 1.52 2.36 -5.98
C THR A 15 1.80 3.80 -6.45
N SER A 16 1.00 4.79 -6.02
CA SER A 16 1.16 6.21 -6.38
C SER A 16 1.78 7.06 -5.27
N ARG A 17 2.36 6.43 -4.25
CA ARG A 17 2.92 7.07 -3.04
C ARG A 17 4.41 6.76 -2.88
N THR A 18 5.10 7.65 -2.18
CA THR A 18 6.52 7.46 -1.89
C THR A 18 6.70 6.58 -0.65
N THR A 19 7.95 6.18 -0.38
CA THR A 19 8.27 5.46 0.86
C THR A 19 8.09 6.35 2.09
N ASP A 20 8.36 7.66 1.98
CA ASP A 20 8.17 8.64 3.05
C ASP A 20 6.71 8.68 3.54
N ASP A 21 5.73 8.38 2.67
CA ASP A 21 4.32 8.26 3.08
C ASP A 21 4.15 7.14 4.12
N TYR A 22 4.87 6.01 4.02
CA TYR A 22 4.80 4.95 5.04
C TYR A 22 5.39 5.38 6.39
N GLU A 23 6.47 6.17 6.38
CA GLU A 23 7.04 6.75 7.60
C GLU A 23 6.04 7.68 8.28
N ALA A 24 5.42 8.56 7.49
CA ALA A 24 4.40 9.49 7.96
C ALA A 24 3.16 8.76 8.50
N MET A 25 2.71 7.70 7.82
CA MET A 25 1.60 6.85 8.25
C MET A 25 1.90 6.16 9.59
N ALA A 26 3.09 5.57 9.73
CA ALA A 26 3.51 4.92 10.98
C ALA A 26 3.62 5.94 12.13
N ALA A 27 4.13 7.15 11.86
CA ALA A 27 4.17 8.25 12.82
C ALA A 27 2.75 8.66 13.27
N ALA A 28 1.80 8.72 12.34
CA ALA A 28 0.39 9.03 12.59
C ALA A 28 -0.40 7.90 13.29
N GLY A 29 0.19 6.71 13.48
CA GLY A 29 -0.45 5.58 14.16
C GLY A 29 -1.22 4.64 13.24
N ILE A 30 -1.03 4.73 11.92
CA ILE A 30 -1.55 3.73 10.99
C ILE A 30 -0.76 2.43 11.17
N VAL A 31 -1.47 1.33 11.38
CA VAL A 31 -0.88 -0.01 11.55
C VAL A 31 -1.28 -0.98 10.44
N ALA A 32 -2.32 -0.64 9.68
CA ALA A 32 -2.74 -1.39 8.51
C ALA A 32 -3.39 -0.47 7.48
N LEU A 33 -3.36 -0.88 6.22
CA LEU A 33 -4.02 -0.17 5.14
C LEU A 33 -4.67 -1.14 4.14
N ILE A 34 -5.66 -0.64 3.40
CA ILE A 34 -6.33 -1.36 2.32
C ILE A 34 -6.11 -0.61 1.00
N GLU A 35 -5.51 -1.28 0.02
CA GLU A 35 -5.30 -0.78 -1.34
C GLU A 35 -6.16 -1.53 -2.35
N PRO A 36 -7.19 -0.90 -2.93
CA PRO A 36 -7.92 -1.50 -4.01
C PRO A 36 -7.11 -1.51 -5.31
N SER A 37 -7.29 -2.57 -6.10
CA SER A 37 -6.78 -2.61 -7.47
C SER A 37 -7.35 -1.43 -8.26
N PHE A 38 -6.49 -0.71 -8.95
CA PHE A 38 -6.79 0.59 -9.56
C PHE A 38 -6.25 0.69 -10.98
N TRP A 39 -6.56 1.80 -11.64
CA TRP A 39 -6.03 2.16 -12.95
C TRP A 39 -4.61 2.73 -12.81
N LEU A 40 -3.65 2.21 -13.58
CA LEU A 40 -2.23 2.64 -13.57
C LEU A 40 -1.99 4.07 -14.14
N GLY A 41 -3.03 4.86 -14.38
CA GLY A 41 -2.91 6.18 -15.03
C GLY A 41 -2.66 6.13 -16.54
N GLN A 42 -2.60 4.92 -17.14
CA GLN A 42 -2.45 4.71 -18.58
C GLN A 42 -3.21 3.44 -19.04
N PRO A 43 -3.55 3.33 -20.34
CA PRO A 43 -4.10 2.10 -20.89
C PRO A 43 -3.13 0.93 -20.72
N ARG A 44 -3.65 -0.21 -20.28
CA ARG A 44 -2.94 -1.48 -20.33
C ARG A 44 -2.96 -1.98 -21.77
N THR A 45 -1.82 -2.00 -22.44
CA THR A 45 -1.69 -2.36 -23.86
C THR A 45 -1.21 -3.81 -24.08
N GLN A 46 -0.83 -4.50 -23.00
CA GLN A 46 -0.36 -5.88 -23.03
C GLN A 46 -0.62 -6.60 -21.71
N VAL A 47 -0.65 -7.94 -21.73
CA VAL A 47 -0.85 -8.79 -20.55
C VAL A 47 0.20 -8.54 -19.46
N GLY A 48 1.46 -8.29 -19.84
CA GLY A 48 2.54 -8.01 -18.90
C GLY A 48 2.24 -6.83 -17.97
N SER A 49 1.51 -5.81 -18.44
CA SER A 49 1.13 -4.67 -17.60
C SER A 49 0.18 -5.04 -16.44
N PHE A 50 -0.59 -6.12 -16.57
CA PHE A 50 -1.34 -6.67 -15.44
C PHE A 50 -0.45 -7.48 -14.51
N GLN A 51 0.44 -8.31 -15.06
CA GLN A 51 1.33 -9.16 -14.28
C GLN A 51 2.23 -8.34 -13.36
N ASP A 52 2.88 -7.31 -13.89
CA ASP A 52 3.77 -6.44 -13.12
C ASP A 52 2.99 -5.66 -12.06
N TYR A 53 1.83 -5.11 -12.43
CA TYR A 53 0.97 -4.35 -11.50
C TYR A 53 0.49 -5.19 -10.31
N TYR A 54 -0.01 -6.40 -10.56
CA TYR A 54 -0.43 -7.27 -9.47
C TYR A 54 0.76 -7.75 -8.64
N SER A 55 1.90 -8.05 -9.28
CA SER A 55 3.14 -8.39 -8.56
C SER A 55 3.58 -7.27 -7.61
N SER A 56 3.42 -6.01 -8.03
CA SER A 56 3.63 -4.86 -7.15
C SER A 56 2.63 -4.85 -6.00
N LEU A 57 1.33 -4.96 -6.27
CA LEU A 57 0.27 -4.88 -5.25
C LEU A 57 0.30 -5.98 -4.19
N VAL A 58 0.51 -7.24 -4.58
CA VAL A 58 0.41 -8.39 -3.66
C VAL A 58 1.76 -8.89 -3.15
N GLY A 59 2.85 -8.46 -3.78
CA GLY A 59 4.21 -8.86 -3.41
C GLY A 59 5.01 -7.69 -2.85
N TRP A 60 5.27 -6.69 -3.70
CA TRP A 60 6.14 -5.58 -3.35
C TRP A 60 5.56 -4.67 -2.26
N GLU A 61 4.29 -4.27 -2.35
CA GLU A 61 3.69 -3.33 -1.40
C GLU A 61 3.60 -3.89 0.02
N PRO A 62 3.18 -5.15 0.26
CA PRO A 62 3.29 -5.77 1.58
C PRO A 62 4.72 -5.83 2.10
N PHE A 63 5.69 -6.16 1.24
CA PHE A 63 7.10 -6.13 1.62
C PHE A 63 7.55 -4.72 2.02
N ARG A 64 7.25 -3.70 1.21
CA ARG A 64 7.61 -2.30 1.45
C ARG A 64 6.96 -1.76 2.74
N ALA A 65 5.65 -1.98 2.92
CA ALA A 65 4.91 -1.56 4.11
C ALA A 65 5.45 -2.19 5.40
N SER A 66 5.87 -3.46 5.34
CA SER A 66 6.37 -4.19 6.51
C SER A 66 7.64 -3.58 7.11
N GLN A 67 8.43 -2.86 6.31
CA GLN A 67 9.63 -2.14 6.78
C GLN A 67 9.29 -1.03 7.78
N PHE A 68 8.03 -0.57 7.80
CA PHE A 68 7.51 0.48 8.69
C PHE A 68 6.53 -0.07 9.73
N GLY A 69 6.40 -1.40 9.83
CA GLY A 69 5.45 -2.04 10.75
C GLY A 69 3.97 -1.91 10.34
N ILE A 70 3.70 -1.64 9.06
CA ILE A 70 2.34 -1.50 8.53
C ILE A 70 1.96 -2.77 7.76
N ASN A 71 0.77 -3.30 8.03
CA ASN A 71 0.18 -4.39 7.25
C ASN A 71 -0.54 -3.82 6.01
N HIS A 72 -0.11 -4.22 4.82
CA HIS A 72 -0.76 -3.86 3.57
C HIS A 72 -1.69 -4.99 3.12
N TYR A 73 -2.96 -4.65 2.91
CA TYR A 73 -3.95 -5.55 2.32
C TYR A 73 -4.40 -5.02 0.98
N CYS A 74 -4.51 -5.90 -0.01
CA CYS A 74 -5.04 -5.53 -1.32
C CYS A 74 -6.42 -6.16 -1.54
N THR A 75 -7.36 -5.37 -2.06
CA THR A 75 -8.64 -5.88 -2.59
C THR A 75 -8.60 -5.81 -4.12
N ILE A 76 -8.63 -6.97 -4.78
CA ILE A 76 -8.57 -7.08 -6.25
C ILE A 76 -9.95 -7.04 -6.86
#